data_AF-A0A392QX11-F1
#
_entry.id   AF-A0A392QX11-F1
#
_cell.length_a   1.000
_cell.length_b   1.000
_cell.length_c   1.000
_cell.angle_alpha   90.00
_cell.angle_beta   90.00
_cell.angle_gamma   90.00
#
_symmetry.space_group_name_H-M   'P 1'
#
loop_
_entity.id
_entity.type
_entity.pdbx_description
1 polymer ?
#
loop_
_entity_poly.entity_id
_entity_poly.type
_entity_poly.pdbx_seq_one_letter_code
_entity_poly.pdbx_strand_id
1 'polypeptide(L)'
;MHDDIWSRPRYPWLQVQTNVANYKVAMKVGSVSNNTKKLEVLVRWNPPPEGWIRLNTEGSCKENKMAGCGGVVRGSNGEGSGL
;
A
#
# COMPACT_ATOMS: atom_id res chain seq x y z
N MET A 1 5.28 5.48 21.13
CA MET A 1 6.72 5.23 21.29
C MET A 1 7.27 4.99 19.89
N HIS A 2 8.06 5.94 19.39
CA HIS A 2 8.81 5.74 18.15
C HIS A 2 10.19 5.21 18.58
N ASP A 3 10.67 4.14 17.96
CA ASP A 3 11.95 3.55 18.31
C ASP A 3 13.09 4.51 17.89
N ASP A 4 13.71 5.17 18.87
CA ASP A 4 14.82 6.13 18.69
C ASP A 4 16.12 5.50 18.13
N ILE A 5 16.08 4.22 17.77
CA ILE A 5 17.21 3.42 17.29
C ILE A 5 17.23 3.35 15.75
N TRP A 6 16.16 3.81 15.07
CA TRP A 6 16.11 3.74 13.62
C TRP A 6 16.94 4.84 12.94
N SER A 7 18.17 4.51 12.59
CA SER A 7 19.01 5.30 11.69
C SER A 7 18.91 4.81 10.25
N ARG A 8 18.83 5.74 9.27
CA ARG A 8 18.83 5.39 7.85
C ARG A 8 20.10 4.61 7.48
N PRO A 9 19.98 3.46 6.78
CA PRO A 9 21.15 2.70 6.34
C PRO A 9 22.04 3.54 5.42
N ARG A 10 23.36 3.29 5.46
CA ARG A 10 24.33 3.96 4.57
C ARG A 10 24.02 3.75 3.08
N TYR A 11 23.41 2.61 2.73
CA TYR A 11 23.03 2.25 1.37
C TYR A 11 21.56 1.79 1.31
N PRO A 12 20.58 2.72 1.38
CA PRO A 12 19.17 2.38 1.45
C PRO A 12 18.68 1.56 0.25
N TRP A 13 19.21 1.82 -0.95
CA TRP A 13 18.83 1.09 -2.15
C TRP A 13 19.21 -0.40 -2.09
N LEU A 14 20.34 -0.73 -1.47
CA LEU A 14 20.78 -2.11 -1.31
C LEU A 14 19.86 -2.85 -0.36
N GLN A 15 19.49 -2.22 0.77
CA GLN A 15 18.52 -2.78 1.70
C GLN A 15 17.16 -3.02 1.03
N VAL A 16 16.70 -2.07 0.19
CA VAL A 16 15.47 -2.25 -0.60
C VAL A 16 15.59 -3.43 -1.56
N GLN A 17 16.71 -3.56 -2.28
CA GLN A 17 16.94 -4.68 -3.19
C GLN A 17 16.95 -6.03 -2.44
N THR A 18 17.62 -6.11 -1.29
CA THR A 18 17.64 -7.28 -0.42
C THR A 18 16.24 -7.63 0.06
N ASN A 19 15.48 -6.64 0.53
CA ASN A 19 14.10 -6.86 0.99
C ASN A 19 13.21 -7.36 -0.16
N VAL A 20 13.36 -6.82 -1.37
CA VAL A 20 12.64 -7.28 -2.57
C VAL A 20 13.00 -8.73 -2.91
N ALA A 21 14.28 -9.11 -2.82
CA ALA A 21 14.73 -10.48 -3.08
C ALA A 21 14.13 -11.46 -2.05
N ASN A 22 14.22 -11.13 -0.77
CA ASN A 22 13.67 -11.93 0.33
C ASN A 22 12.15 -12.12 0.19
N TYR A 23 11.42 -11.04 -0.16
CA TYR A 23 9.98 -11.10 -0.39
C TYR A 23 9.63 -12.06 -1.54
N LYS A 24 10.35 -12.01 -2.66
CA LYS A 24 10.12 -12.91 -3.80
C LYS A 24 10.32 -14.39 -3.43
N VAL A 25 11.30 -14.69 -2.58
CA VAL A 25 11.53 -16.05 -2.08
C VAL A 25 10.36 -16.48 -1.19
N ALA A 26 9.96 -15.64 -0.22
CA ALA A 26 8.85 -15.92 0.68
C ALA A 26 7.52 -16.13 -0.08
N MET A 27 7.25 -15.31 -1.10
CA MET A 27 6.06 -15.44 -1.96
C MET A 27 6.00 -16.77 -2.71
N LYS A 28 7.14 -17.28 -3.18
CA LYS A 28 7.20 -18.60 -3.85
C LYS A 28 6.92 -19.73 -2.87
N VAL A 29 7.37 -19.62 -1.62
CA VAL A 29 7.09 -20.60 -0.57
C VAL A 29 5.61 -20.55 -0.14
N GLY A 30 4.99 -19.36 -0.15
CA GLY A 30 3.55 -19.16 0.11
C GLY A 30 2.60 -19.57 -1.02
N SER A 31 3.11 -20.02 -2.16
CA SER A 31 2.35 -20.48 -3.33
C SER A 31 1.83 -21.93 -3.20
N VAL A 32 1.80 -22.50 -1.99
CA VAL A 32 0.94 -23.66 -1.73
C VAL A 32 -0.49 -23.19 -1.95
N SER A 33 -1.14 -23.70 -3.01
CA SER A 33 -2.44 -23.27 -3.54
C SER A 33 -3.44 -22.85 -2.46
N ASN A 34 -3.41 -21.58 -2.08
CA ASN A 34 -4.42 -21.00 -1.24
C ASN A 34 -5.66 -20.84 -2.12
N ASN A 35 -6.62 -21.73 -1.92
CA ASN A 35 -7.98 -21.59 -2.42
C ASN A 35 -8.68 -20.45 -1.64
N THR A 36 -8.07 -19.26 -1.64
CA THR A 36 -8.62 -18.07 -1.02
C THR A 36 -9.78 -17.61 -1.89
N LYS A 37 -11.00 -17.86 -1.41
CA LYS A 37 -12.20 -17.26 -1.98
C LYS A 37 -12.06 -15.74 -1.90
N LYS A 38 -11.95 -15.08 -3.06
CA LYS A 38 -12.05 -13.63 -3.16
C LYS A 38 -13.43 -13.23 -2.66
N LEU A 39 -13.50 -12.57 -1.51
CA LEU A 39 -14.73 -12.00 -0.97
C LEU A 39 -14.81 -10.54 -1.41
N GLU A 40 -15.78 -10.22 -2.25
CA GLU A 40 -16.14 -8.84 -2.55
C GLU A 40 -17.07 -8.34 -1.45
N VAL A 41 -16.57 -7.45 -0.61
CA VAL A 41 -17.35 -6.78 0.42
C VAL A 41 -17.58 -5.33 0.03
N LEU A 42 -18.81 -4.85 0.17
CA LEU A 42 -19.13 -3.45 -0.02
C LEU A 42 -18.62 -2.66 1.18
N VAL A 43 -17.43 -2.07 1.07
CA VAL A 43 -16.89 -1.16 2.09
C VAL A 43 -17.37 0.25 1.80
N ARG A 44 -18.28 0.78 2.62
CA ARG A 44 -18.67 2.19 2.56
C ARG A 44 -17.53 3.05 3.12
N TRP A 45 -17.23 4.14 2.43
CA TRP A 45 -16.30 5.16 2.92
C TRP A 45 -16.93 5.96 4.06
N ASN A 46 -16.22 6.08 5.19
CA ASN A 46 -16.61 6.94 6.30
C ASN A 46 -15.63 8.13 6.41
N PRO A 47 -16.13 9.35 6.66
CA PRO A 47 -15.28 10.51 6.92
C PRO A 47 -14.35 10.27 8.11
N PRO A 48 -13.11 10.79 8.05
CA PRO A 48 -12.23 10.78 9.21
C PRO A 48 -12.75 11.79 10.26
N PRO A 49 -12.31 11.68 11.54
CA PRO A 49 -12.61 12.68 12.56
C PRO A 49 -12.14 14.09 12.15
N GLU A 50 -12.71 15.12 12.77
CA GLU A 50 -12.30 16.50 12.52
C GLU A 50 -10.80 16.70 12.76
N GLY A 51 -10.16 17.48 11.88
CA GLY A 51 -8.70 17.69 11.88
C GLY A 51 -7.89 16.59 11.18
N TRP A 52 -8.52 15.50 10.71
CA TRP A 52 -7.85 14.42 9.98
C TRP A 52 -8.18 14.42 8.49
N ILE A 53 -7.22 13.91 7.71
CA ILE A 53 -7.34 13.72 6.27
C ILE A 53 -7.19 12.22 5.98
N ARG A 54 -8.04 11.70 5.09
CA ARG A 54 -7.94 10.33 4.60
C ARG A 54 -7.37 10.33 3.18
N LEU A 55 -6.21 9.71 3.00
CA LEU A 55 -5.60 9.46 1.69
C LEU A 55 -5.91 8.03 1.27
N ASN A 56 -6.64 7.88 0.17
CA ASN A 56 -6.81 6.59 -0.50
C ASN A 56 -5.92 6.58 -1.74
N THR A 57 -5.05 5.57 -1.87
CA THR A 57 -4.19 5.38 -3.04
C THR A 57 -4.64 4.16 -3.82
N GLU A 58 -4.77 4.30 -5.13
CA GLU A 58 -5.00 3.18 -6.04
C GLU A 58 -3.81 3.02 -6.98
N GLY A 59 -3.37 1.76 -7.13
CA GLY A 59 -2.37 1.38 -8.12
C GLY A 59 -3.01 0.45 -9.14
N SER A 60 -2.79 0.74 -10.42
CA SER A 60 -3.14 -0.15 -11.53
C SER A 60 -1.87 -0.67 -12.19
N CYS A 61 -1.87 -1.94 -12.57
CA CYS A 61 -0.78 -2.53 -13.35
C CYS A 61 -1.39 -3.35 -14.48
N LYS A 62 -1.04 -3.02 -15.72
CA LYS A 62 -1.46 -3.76 -16.91
C LYS A 62 -0.46 -4.86 -17.23
N GLU A 63 -0.90 -5.88 -17.97
CA GLU A 63 -0.08 -7.03 -18.37
C GLU A 63 1.21 -6.65 -19.10
N ASN A 64 1.20 -5.52 -19.82
CA ASN A 64 2.37 -4.95 -20.48
C ASN A 64 3.36 -4.24 -19.53
N LYS A 65 3.25 -4.48 -18.21
CA LYS A 65 4.05 -3.86 -17.15
C LYS A 65 3.90 -2.34 -17.06
N MET A 66 2.86 -1.77 -17.67
CA MET A 66 2.53 -0.37 -17.48
C MET A 66 1.81 -0.21 -16.15
N ALA A 67 2.43 0.55 -15.25
CA ALA A 67 1.85 0.90 -13.96
C ALA A 67 1.29 2.32 -14.01
N GLY A 68 0.10 2.50 -13.45
CA GLY A 68 -0.49 3.80 -13.16
C GLY A 68 -0.81 3.91 -11.67
N CYS A 69 -0.78 5.11 -11.14
CA CYS A 69 -1.21 5.38 -9.77
C CYS A 69 -2.14 6.59 -9.76
N GLY A 70 -3.08 6.58 -8.82
CA GLY A 70 -3.91 7.73 -8.52
C GLY A 70 -4.32 7.71 -7.07
N GLY A 71 -5.03 8.73 -6.65
CA GLY A 71 -5.54 8.77 -5.29
C GLY A 71 -6.63 9.79 -5.11
N VAL A 72 -7.25 9.71 -3.93
CA VAL A 72 -8.21 10.71 -3.49
C VAL A 72 -7.84 11.12 -2.08
N VAL A 73 -7.75 12.43 -1.88
CA VAL A 73 -7.57 13.06 -0.57
C VAL A 73 -8.92 13.59 -0.14
N ARG A 74 -9.41 13.20 1.04
CA ARG A 74 -10.68 13.65 1.60
C ARG A 74 -10.53 14.14 3.04
N GLY A 75 -11.12 15.28 3.33
CA GLY A 75 -11.24 15.81 4.69
C GLY A 75 -12.42 15.22 5.47
N SER A 76 -12.59 15.69 6.71
CA SER A 76 -13.72 15.35 7.58
C SER A 76 -15.08 15.83 7.04
N ASN A 77 -15.08 16.85 6.17
CA ASN A 77 -16.28 17.36 5.50
C ASN A 77 -16.77 16.47 4.35
N GLY A 78 -16.04 15.39 4.02
CA GLY A 78 -16.42 14.46 2.95
C GLY A 78 -16.11 14.94 1.54
N GLU A 79 -15.65 16.18 1.37
CA GLU A 79 -15.21 16.70 0.09
C GLU A 79 -13.84 16.12 -0.27
N GLY A 80 -13.69 15.70 -1.51
CA GLY A 80 -12.48 15.04 -2.00
C GLY A 80 -11.91 15.69 -3.24
N SER A 81 -10.59 15.72 -3.33
CA SER A 81 -9.85 16.08 -4.55
C SER A 81 -9.07 14.88 -5.05
N GLY A 82 -9.11 14.64 -6.36
CA GLY A 82 -8.33 13.59 -7.02
C GLY A 82 -6.86 14.00 -7.20
N LEU A 83 -5.99 13.00 -7.22
CA LEU A 83 -4.56 13.10 -7.53
C LEU A 83 -4.22 12.24 -8.74
#